data_AF-A0A954XN93-F1
#
_entry.id   AF-A0A954XN93-F1
#
_cell.length_a   1.000
_cell.length_b   1.000
_cell.length_c   1.000
_cell.angle_alpha   90.00
_cell.angle_beta   90.00
_cell.angle_gamma   90.00
#
_symmetry.space_group_name_H-M   'P 1'
#
loop_
_entity.id
_entity.type
_entity.pdbx_description
1 polymer ?
#
loop_
_entity_poly.entity_id
_entity_poly.type
_entity_poly.pdbx_seq_one_letter_code
_entity_poly.pdbx_strand_id
1 'polypeptide(L)'
;MTLSKQTSANRRPLGFTLVELLVVIAIIGVLVALLLPAIQSAREAARRNSCLNNLKQLALSCMNHENSLGHLPSGGWGENWVGDFDRGSAEEQPGSWLYNVLPFSEQTATHNLPQDGVVDLINDPQKLGALRLMASTMPIINCPSRRTGLFPATTDANAQNASELLNAPPQNSPGPSSPSLGEPPEPNHTAIYTGVNVGRSDYAACSGATGIDENNRSRRYPGFVGGDTGATDHYGPDSLRAAINPQSRFRWLVNTPLGAIEDASGNTTGQMTGVVFQRSKVTLRSISDGTTNTYLIGEKTVTAINYEDGKGEEDERTWVHGSSYNTLRHSSDRPVRDPTDFEEGKTFGSAHPSTWHMAYCDGHVESLSYDIDHQLHNSNGNRADQSVNTN
;
A
#
# COMPACT_ATOMS: atom_id res chain seq x y z
N MET A 1 50.04 -63.39 42.37
CA MET A 1 49.13 -62.35 41.84
C MET A 1 47.79 -63.00 41.54
N THR A 2 46.76 -62.64 42.29
CA THR A 2 45.41 -63.23 42.16
C THR A 2 44.51 -62.22 41.45
N LEU A 3 44.19 -62.45 40.17
CA LEU A 3 43.31 -61.57 39.39
C LEU A 3 41.85 -61.84 39.74
N SER A 4 41.22 -60.88 40.43
CA SER A 4 39.79 -60.89 40.71
C SER A 4 38.99 -60.66 39.43
N LYS A 5 38.22 -61.66 38.99
CA LYS A 5 37.23 -61.49 37.91
C LYS A 5 36.06 -60.64 38.41
N GLN A 6 35.97 -59.39 37.95
CA GLN A 6 34.75 -58.60 38.10
C GLN A 6 33.63 -59.19 37.23
N THR A 7 32.60 -59.75 37.86
CA THR A 7 31.38 -60.18 37.20
C THR A 7 30.49 -58.98 36.89
N SER A 8 30.47 -58.55 35.63
CA SER A 8 29.54 -57.52 35.15
C SER A 8 28.10 -58.04 35.27
N ALA A 9 27.35 -57.51 36.25
CA ALA A 9 25.95 -57.87 36.45
C ALA A 9 25.12 -57.36 35.25
N ASN A 10 24.72 -58.28 34.39
CA ASN A 10 23.95 -57.99 33.18
C ASN A 10 22.52 -57.53 33.57
N ARG A 11 22.33 -56.22 33.73
CA ARG A 11 21.03 -55.61 34.05
C ARG A 11 20.08 -55.89 32.89
N ARG A 12 19.14 -56.81 33.09
CA ARG A 12 18.03 -57.02 32.14
C ARG A 12 17.30 -55.68 31.96
N PRO A 13 17.03 -55.22 30.72
CA PRO A 13 16.18 -54.06 30.52
C PRO A 13 14.79 -54.37 31.10
N LEU A 14 14.30 -53.48 31.95
CA LEU A 14 12.93 -53.57 32.45
C LEU A 14 11.99 -53.32 31.25
N GLY A 15 11.11 -54.28 30.98
CA GLY A 15 10.13 -54.16 29.90
C GLY A 15 9.10 -53.10 30.25
N PHE A 16 8.95 -52.10 29.38
CA PHE A 16 7.95 -51.04 29.53
C PHE A 16 6.55 -51.61 29.31
N THR A 17 5.60 -51.32 30.20
CA THR A 17 4.24 -51.83 30.08
C THR A 17 3.41 -50.99 29.10
N LEU A 18 2.42 -51.62 28.47
CA LEU A 18 1.48 -50.94 27.57
C LEU A 18 0.75 -49.78 28.29
N VAL A 19 0.46 -49.95 29.59
CA VAL A 19 -0.22 -48.94 30.41
C VAL A 19 0.68 -47.73 30.65
N GLU A 20 1.96 -47.92 30.96
CA GLU A 20 2.91 -46.79 31.11
C GLU A 20 3.05 -46.00 29.81
N LEU A 21 3.10 -46.67 28.65
CA LEU A 21 3.11 -45.99 27.35
C LEU A 21 1.83 -45.19 27.12
N LEU A 22 0.67 -45.78 27.41
CA LEU A 22 -0.64 -45.15 27.21
C LEU A 22 -0.81 -43.91 28.10
N VAL A 23 -0.35 -43.96 29.36
CA VAL A 23 -0.37 -42.80 30.27
C VAL A 23 0.55 -41.68 29.76
N VAL A 24 1.76 -42.00 29.28
CA VAL A 24 2.69 -40.99 28.75
C VAL A 24 2.13 -40.30 27.51
N ILE A 25 1.58 -41.03 26.54
CA ILE A 25 0.97 -40.41 25.34
C ILE A 25 -0.29 -39.61 25.70
N ALA A 26 -1.06 -40.04 26.70
CA ALA A 26 -2.23 -39.29 27.17
C ALA A 26 -1.82 -37.94 27.81
N ILE A 27 -0.79 -37.93 28.66
CA ILE A 27 -0.25 -36.70 29.26
C ILE A 27 0.30 -35.76 28.17
N ILE A 28 1.08 -36.28 27.22
CA ILE A 28 1.60 -35.48 26.10
C ILE A 28 0.45 -34.91 25.26
N GLY A 29 -0.57 -35.72 24.97
CA GLY A 29 -1.76 -35.29 24.22
C GLY A 29 -2.50 -34.13 24.90
N VAL A 30 -2.73 -34.22 26.21
CA VAL A 30 -3.36 -33.14 27.00
C VAL A 30 -2.48 -31.88 27.01
N LEU A 31 -1.17 -32.01 27.22
CA LEU A 31 -0.25 -30.87 27.21
C LEU A 31 -0.23 -30.16 25.84
N VAL A 32 -0.13 -30.92 24.74
CA VAL A 32 -0.14 -30.35 23.38
C VAL A 32 -1.48 -29.69 23.06
N ALA A 33 -2.60 -30.29 23.46
CA ALA A 33 -3.94 -29.71 23.26
C ALA A 33 -4.12 -28.35 23.98
N LEU A 34 -3.53 -28.18 25.16
CA LEU A 34 -3.55 -26.91 25.90
C LEU A 34 -2.54 -25.89 25.35
N LEU A 35 -1.39 -26.34 24.82
CA LEU A 35 -0.35 -25.46 24.30
C LEU A 35 -0.64 -24.91 22.90
N LEU A 36 -1.32 -25.67 22.03
CA LEU A 36 -1.55 -25.26 20.63
C LEU A 36 -2.32 -23.93 20.49
N PRO A 37 -3.45 -23.70 21.19
CA PRO A 37 -4.16 -22.41 21.13
C PRO A 37 -3.32 -21.25 21.67
N ALA A 38 -2.55 -21.49 22.73
CA ALA A 38 -1.67 -20.49 23.34
C ALA A 38 -0.53 -20.07 22.38
N ILE A 39 0.09 -21.03 21.69
CA ILE A 39 1.14 -20.76 20.69
C ILE A 39 0.56 -19.97 19.50
N GLN A 40 -0.65 -20.30 19.04
CA GLN A 40 -1.32 -19.57 17.96
C GLN A 40 -1.64 -18.11 18.37
N SER A 41 -2.19 -17.91 19.57
CA SER A 41 -2.45 -16.58 20.13
C SER A 41 -1.17 -15.74 20.27
N ALA A 42 -0.09 -16.33 20.81
CA ALA A 42 1.20 -15.67 20.96
C ALA A 42 1.83 -15.28 19.60
N ARG A 43 1.72 -16.14 18.58
CA ARG A 43 2.16 -15.83 17.21
C ARG A 43 1.37 -14.67 16.61
N GLU A 44 0.05 -14.64 16.79
CA GLU A 44 -0.78 -13.54 16.28
C GLU A 44 -0.51 -12.22 17.00
N ALA A 45 -0.28 -12.25 18.32
CA ALA A 45 0.18 -11.07 19.06
C ALA A 45 1.52 -10.54 18.54
N ALA A 46 2.47 -11.42 18.23
CA ALA A 46 3.75 -11.02 17.62
C ALA A 46 3.57 -10.40 16.22
N ARG A 47 2.68 -10.95 15.38
CA ARG A 47 2.39 -10.38 14.05
C ARG A 47 1.74 -9.00 14.13
N ARG A 48 0.76 -8.79 15.02
CA ARG A 48 0.18 -7.46 15.31
C ARG A 48 1.23 -6.46 15.74
N ASN A 49 2.14 -6.85 16.64
CA ASN A 49 3.24 -5.98 17.06
C ASN A 49 4.16 -5.61 15.90
N SER A 50 4.41 -6.52 14.95
CA SER A 50 5.13 -6.18 13.71
C SER A 50 4.36 -5.18 12.85
N CYS A 51 3.04 -5.33 12.67
CA CYS A 51 2.23 -4.36 11.92
C CYS A 51 2.21 -2.96 12.57
N LEU A 52 2.09 -2.89 13.91
CA LEU A 52 2.20 -1.64 14.66
C LEU A 52 3.57 -0.98 14.47
N ASN A 53 4.66 -1.76 14.50
CA ASN A 53 6.01 -1.26 14.26
C ASN A 53 6.24 -0.81 12.81
N ASN A 54 5.63 -1.49 11.84
CA ASN A 54 5.66 -1.11 10.42
C ASN A 54 4.97 0.24 10.23
N LEU A 55 3.72 0.38 10.68
CA LEU A 55 2.98 1.65 10.65
C LEU A 55 3.72 2.77 11.39
N LYS A 56 4.34 2.48 12.54
CA LYS A 56 5.09 3.49 13.29
C LYS A 56 6.29 4.00 12.51
N GLN A 57 7.02 3.13 11.82
CA GLN A 57 8.14 3.53 10.96
C GLN A 57 7.66 4.32 9.73
N LEU A 58 6.57 3.88 9.08
CA LEU A 58 5.97 4.61 7.94
C LEU A 58 5.49 6.00 8.36
N ALA A 59 4.78 6.12 9.48
CA ALA A 59 4.31 7.40 9.99
C ALA A 59 5.45 8.35 10.39
N LEU A 60 6.52 7.83 11.02
CA LEU A 60 7.74 8.61 11.27
C LEU A 60 8.41 9.05 9.96
N SER A 61 8.38 8.23 8.91
CA SER A 61 8.89 8.58 7.58
C SER A 61 8.08 9.73 6.96
N CYS A 62 6.76 9.75 7.12
CA CYS A 62 5.90 10.88 6.74
C CYS A 62 6.17 12.14 7.56
N MET A 63 6.46 12.02 8.86
CA MET A 63 6.82 13.18 9.70
C MET A 63 8.17 13.76 9.32
N ASN A 64 9.15 12.91 8.99
CA ASN A 64 10.44 13.35 8.46
C ASN A 64 10.31 14.01 7.09
N HIS A 65 9.43 13.50 6.21
CA HIS A 65 9.05 14.13 4.94
C HIS A 65 8.43 15.52 5.17
N GLU A 66 7.44 15.64 6.06
CA GLU A 66 6.78 16.91 6.37
C GLU A 66 7.73 17.95 6.96
N ASN A 67 8.57 17.55 7.93
CA ASN A 67 9.58 18.41 8.52
C ASN A 67 10.66 18.87 7.49
N SER A 68 10.92 18.08 6.44
CA SER A 68 11.93 18.40 5.42
C SER A 68 11.39 19.21 4.25
N LEU A 69 10.12 19.02 3.89
CA LEU A 69 9.51 19.58 2.66
C LEU A 69 8.33 20.52 2.93
N GLY A 70 7.90 20.64 4.19
CA GLY A 70 6.80 21.50 4.63
C GLY A 70 5.39 20.97 4.36
N HIS A 71 5.26 19.72 3.89
CA HIS A 71 3.97 19.06 3.68
C HIS A 71 4.07 17.52 3.78
N LEU A 72 2.96 16.89 4.14
CA LEU A 72 2.79 15.43 4.10
C LEU A 72 3.00 14.90 2.67
N PRO A 73 3.40 13.63 2.49
CA PRO A 73 3.61 13.05 1.17
C PRO A 73 2.33 13.12 0.33
N SER A 74 2.50 13.41 -0.96
CA SER A 74 1.36 13.43 -1.88
C SER A 74 0.92 12.02 -2.26
N GLY A 75 -0.31 11.88 -2.76
CA GLY A 75 -0.75 10.65 -3.41
C GLY A 75 -0.11 10.40 -4.77
N GLY A 76 0.79 11.26 -5.27
CA GLY A 76 1.29 11.20 -6.65
C GLY A 76 0.34 11.83 -7.67
N TRP A 77 0.57 11.56 -8.95
CA TRP A 77 -0.05 12.32 -10.06
C TRP A 77 -1.25 11.63 -10.73
N GLY A 78 -1.41 10.32 -10.55
CA GLY A 78 -2.54 9.52 -11.02
C GLY A 78 -2.25 8.03 -10.83
N GLU A 79 -3.12 7.13 -11.27
CA GLU A 79 -3.00 5.71 -10.93
C GLU A 79 -1.75 5.06 -11.54
N ASN A 80 -1.49 5.23 -12.84
CA ASN A 80 -0.36 4.59 -13.53
C ASN A 80 0.97 5.38 -13.41
N TRP A 81 1.04 6.37 -12.53
CA TRP A 81 2.26 7.16 -12.34
C TRP A 81 3.18 6.47 -11.32
N VAL A 82 4.36 6.04 -11.78
CA VAL A 82 5.44 5.45 -10.97
C VAL A 82 6.44 6.54 -10.60
N GLY A 83 7.16 6.35 -9.49
CA GLY A 83 8.14 7.30 -9.00
C GLY A 83 9.30 7.58 -9.97
N ASP A 84 9.66 8.86 -10.09
CA ASP A 84 10.75 9.36 -10.94
C ASP A 84 11.82 10.01 -10.04
N PHE A 85 12.97 9.36 -9.89
CA PHE A 85 14.01 9.82 -8.96
C PHE A 85 14.49 11.24 -9.28
N ASP A 86 14.63 11.57 -10.57
CA ASP A 86 15.26 12.80 -11.03
C ASP A 86 14.34 14.03 -10.87
N ARG A 87 13.05 13.82 -10.54
CA ARG A 87 12.11 14.86 -10.06
C ARG A 87 12.21 15.15 -8.56
N GLY A 88 13.04 14.43 -7.82
CA GLY A 88 13.17 14.58 -6.36
C GLY A 88 11.88 14.24 -5.60
N SER A 89 11.69 14.80 -4.40
CA SER A 89 10.54 14.45 -3.53
C SER A 89 9.48 15.56 -3.40
N ALA A 90 9.51 16.54 -4.31
CA ALA A 90 8.64 17.73 -4.25
C ALA A 90 7.28 17.50 -4.98
N GLU A 91 6.56 18.59 -5.26
CA GLU A 91 5.26 18.56 -5.99
C GLU A 91 5.28 17.71 -7.26
N GLU A 92 6.40 17.74 -7.97
CA GLU A 92 6.59 17.09 -9.26
C GLU A 92 6.80 15.58 -9.17
N GLN A 93 6.79 14.99 -7.98
CA GLN A 93 6.99 13.56 -7.80
C GLN A 93 5.74 12.74 -8.22
N PRO A 94 5.77 11.99 -9.34
CA PRO A 94 4.64 11.20 -9.84
C PRO A 94 4.21 10.03 -8.94
N GLY A 95 5.16 9.40 -8.23
CA GLY A 95 4.95 8.13 -7.54
C GLY A 95 4.03 8.21 -6.31
N SER A 96 3.65 7.04 -5.79
CA SER A 96 2.79 6.90 -4.61
C SER A 96 3.36 7.58 -3.35
N TRP A 97 2.51 7.79 -2.35
CA TRP A 97 2.94 8.28 -1.04
C TRP A 97 4.04 7.40 -0.42
N LEU A 98 4.04 6.09 -0.69
CA LEU A 98 5.10 5.18 -0.27
C LEU A 98 6.43 5.48 -0.96
N TYR A 99 6.42 5.75 -2.27
CA TYR A 99 7.62 6.14 -3.00
C TYR A 99 8.21 7.45 -2.45
N ASN A 100 7.35 8.44 -2.21
CA ASN A 100 7.75 9.75 -1.65
C ASN A 100 8.45 9.62 -0.29
N VAL A 101 8.10 8.63 0.55
CA VAL A 101 8.69 8.47 1.89
C VAL A 101 9.92 7.55 1.97
N LEU A 102 10.32 6.87 0.88
CA LEU A 102 11.47 5.94 0.87
C LEU A 102 12.79 6.56 1.37
N PRO A 103 13.16 7.81 1.02
CA PRO A 103 14.39 8.44 1.52
C PRO A 103 14.38 8.64 3.04
N PHE A 104 13.18 8.68 3.65
CA PHE A 104 12.95 8.92 5.07
C PHE A 104 12.72 7.62 5.86
N SER A 105 12.68 6.46 5.17
CA SER A 105 12.41 5.12 5.73
C SER A 105 13.59 4.17 5.58
N GLU A 106 14.83 4.68 5.43
CA GLU A 106 16.05 3.91 5.13
C GLU A 106 15.98 3.08 3.83
N GLN A 107 15.16 3.48 2.85
CA GLN A 107 14.96 2.78 1.57
C GLN A 107 15.54 3.52 0.35
N THR A 108 16.57 4.35 0.56
CA THR A 108 17.23 5.15 -0.48
C THR A 108 17.72 4.32 -1.67
N ALA A 109 18.22 3.10 -1.45
CA ALA A 109 18.65 2.22 -2.55
C ALA A 109 17.47 1.80 -3.45
N THR A 110 16.28 1.62 -2.88
CA THR A 110 15.03 1.31 -3.61
C THR A 110 14.50 2.56 -4.32
N HIS A 111 14.51 3.72 -3.63
CA HIS A 111 14.09 5.01 -4.19
C HIS A 111 14.85 5.39 -5.47
N ASN A 112 16.15 5.10 -5.53
CA ASN A 112 17.03 5.49 -6.62
C ASN A 112 17.01 4.51 -7.82
N LEU A 113 16.19 3.46 -7.79
CA LEU A 113 16.11 2.49 -8.89
C LEU A 113 15.74 3.08 -10.27
N PRO A 114 14.78 4.03 -10.40
CA PRO A 114 14.43 4.68 -11.67
C PRO A 114 15.35 5.86 -12.03
N GLN A 115 16.51 6.03 -11.37
CA GLN A 115 17.44 7.11 -11.68
C GLN A 115 18.11 6.92 -13.05
N ASP A 116 18.10 7.97 -13.87
CA ASP A 116 18.82 8.05 -15.14
C ASP A 116 19.62 9.37 -15.33
N GLY A 117 19.35 10.39 -14.50
CA GLY A 117 19.98 11.70 -14.59
C GLY A 117 19.37 12.64 -15.64
N VAL A 118 18.19 12.33 -16.19
CA VAL A 118 17.53 13.07 -17.26
C VAL A 118 16.06 13.34 -16.94
N VAL A 119 15.81 14.49 -16.29
CA VAL A 119 14.45 15.00 -16.07
C VAL A 119 13.71 15.16 -17.41
N ASP A 120 12.41 14.84 -17.42
CA ASP A 120 11.50 14.97 -18.57
C ASP A 120 11.78 14.05 -19.79
N LEU A 121 12.56 12.96 -19.65
CA LEU A 121 12.76 12.00 -20.74
C LEU A 121 12.70 10.52 -20.31
N ILE A 122 11.58 9.85 -20.61
CA ILE A 122 11.40 8.42 -20.32
C ILE A 122 12.23 7.54 -21.29
N ASN A 123 13.48 7.25 -20.92
CA ASN A 123 14.39 6.36 -21.64
C ASN A 123 14.36 4.92 -21.09
N ASP A 124 15.00 3.99 -21.80
CA ASP A 124 14.95 2.56 -21.46
C ASP A 124 15.62 2.21 -20.12
N PRO A 125 16.75 2.82 -19.72
CA PRO A 125 17.25 2.77 -18.34
C PRO A 125 16.21 3.17 -17.28
N GLN A 126 15.52 4.31 -17.46
CA GLN A 126 14.48 4.78 -16.53
C GLN A 126 13.35 3.76 -16.40
N LYS A 127 12.83 3.26 -17.54
CA LYS A 127 11.80 2.22 -17.57
C LYS A 127 12.25 0.96 -16.85
N LEU A 128 13.46 0.45 -17.14
CA LEU A 128 14.00 -0.75 -16.47
C LEU A 128 14.17 -0.54 -14.96
N GLY A 129 14.56 0.67 -14.55
CA GLY A 129 14.62 1.08 -13.15
C GLY A 129 13.25 1.11 -12.47
N ALA A 130 12.25 1.70 -13.11
CA ALA A 130 10.85 1.69 -12.66
C ALA A 130 10.32 0.26 -12.53
N LEU A 131 10.60 -0.63 -13.48
CA LEU A 131 10.18 -2.03 -13.42
C LEU A 131 10.83 -2.80 -12.25
N ARG A 132 12.11 -2.55 -11.96
CA ARG A 132 12.79 -3.10 -10.78
C ARG A 132 12.21 -2.57 -9.48
N LEU A 133 11.83 -1.30 -9.45
CA LEU A 133 11.17 -0.65 -8.32
C LEU A 133 9.79 -1.29 -8.07
N MET A 134 8.96 -1.47 -9.10
CA MET A 134 7.66 -2.16 -9.02
C MET A 134 7.82 -3.62 -8.55
N ALA A 135 8.90 -4.30 -8.97
CA ALA A 135 9.25 -5.67 -8.59
C ALA A 135 10.05 -5.77 -7.28
N SER A 136 10.07 -4.72 -6.44
CA SER A 136 10.72 -4.76 -5.13
C SER A 136 9.72 -5.03 -3.99
N THR A 137 10.18 -5.71 -2.94
CA THR A 137 9.41 -6.00 -1.72
C THR A 137 10.15 -5.47 -0.50
N MET A 138 9.41 -5.00 0.51
CA MET A 138 10.01 -4.48 1.74
C MET A 138 9.15 -4.93 2.94
N PRO A 139 9.71 -5.58 3.97
CA PRO A 139 8.92 -6.04 5.13
C PRO A 139 8.11 -4.94 5.84
N ILE A 140 8.55 -3.68 5.75
CA ILE A 140 7.87 -2.51 6.31
C ILE A 140 6.50 -2.21 5.65
N ILE A 141 6.26 -2.65 4.41
CA ILE A 141 5.00 -2.40 3.69
C ILE A 141 4.03 -3.59 3.69
N ASN A 142 4.39 -4.71 4.35
CA ASN A 142 3.60 -5.95 4.34
C ASN A 142 3.15 -6.40 5.74
N CYS A 143 1.93 -6.93 5.82
CA CYS A 143 1.34 -7.50 7.03
C CYS A 143 1.78 -8.97 7.18
N PRO A 144 2.51 -9.36 8.25
CA PRO A 144 2.94 -10.75 8.43
C PRO A 144 1.81 -11.75 8.70
N SER A 145 0.56 -11.28 8.92
CA SER A 145 -0.64 -12.13 8.97
C SER A 145 -1.30 -12.34 7.60
N ARG A 146 -0.82 -11.68 6.54
CA ARG A 146 -1.27 -11.87 5.15
C ARG A 146 -0.27 -12.70 4.36
N ARG A 147 0.70 -12.02 3.74
CA ARG A 147 1.46 -12.52 2.59
C ARG A 147 2.83 -11.85 2.50
N THR A 148 3.73 -12.49 1.76
CA THR A 148 5.08 -11.99 1.51
C THR A 148 5.52 -12.42 0.12
N GLY A 149 6.03 -11.49 -0.70
CA GLY A 149 6.58 -11.81 -2.02
C GLY A 149 6.04 -10.91 -3.13
N LEU A 150 6.19 -11.38 -4.37
CA LEU A 150 5.77 -10.70 -5.58
C LEU A 150 4.54 -11.41 -6.17
N PHE A 151 3.59 -10.63 -6.68
CA PHE A 151 2.32 -11.13 -7.21
C PHE A 151 2.15 -10.75 -8.68
N PRO A 152 1.47 -11.55 -9.51
CA PRO A 152 1.18 -11.20 -10.89
C PRO A 152 0.55 -9.80 -11.00
N ALA A 153 1.04 -9.00 -11.94
CA ALA A 153 0.45 -7.70 -12.24
C ALA A 153 -0.73 -7.90 -13.22
N THR A 154 -1.97 -7.88 -12.73
CA THR A 154 -3.15 -8.33 -13.50
C THR A 154 -3.71 -7.26 -14.44
N THR A 155 -3.66 -5.98 -14.05
CA THR A 155 -4.21 -4.84 -14.80
C THR A 155 -3.21 -3.67 -14.92
N ASP A 156 -1.97 -3.89 -14.51
CA ASP A 156 -0.93 -2.87 -14.43
C ASP A 156 -0.33 -2.56 -15.82
N ALA A 157 -0.74 -1.44 -16.41
CA ALA A 157 -0.29 -1.00 -17.74
C ALA A 157 1.23 -0.75 -17.84
N ASN A 158 1.91 -0.47 -16.72
CA ASN A 158 3.36 -0.32 -16.69
C ASN A 158 4.05 -1.70 -16.72
N ALA A 159 3.52 -2.67 -15.97
CA ALA A 159 4.00 -4.05 -15.99
C ALA A 159 3.70 -4.78 -17.31
N GLN A 160 2.67 -4.38 -18.07
CA GLN A 160 2.35 -4.95 -19.38
C GLN A 160 3.48 -4.76 -20.41
N ASN A 161 4.24 -3.67 -20.33
CA ASN A 161 5.37 -3.38 -21.24
C ASN A 161 6.71 -4.00 -20.79
N ALA A 162 6.72 -4.73 -19.67
CA ALA A 162 7.92 -5.03 -18.92
C ALA A 162 8.68 -6.29 -19.36
N SER A 163 7.97 -7.25 -19.95
CA SER A 163 8.56 -8.55 -20.35
C SER A 163 9.61 -8.41 -21.45
N GLU A 164 9.48 -7.42 -22.33
CA GLU A 164 10.47 -7.12 -23.39
C GLU A 164 11.68 -6.38 -22.82
N LEU A 165 11.47 -5.42 -21.91
CA LEU A 165 12.53 -4.60 -21.30
C LEU A 165 13.38 -5.36 -20.26
N LEU A 166 12.77 -6.26 -19.48
CA LEU A 166 13.49 -7.09 -18.49
C LEU A 166 14.38 -8.16 -19.14
N ASN A 167 14.06 -8.58 -20.37
CA ASN A 167 14.83 -9.56 -21.14
C ASN A 167 15.79 -8.93 -22.16
N ALA A 168 15.75 -7.60 -22.33
CA ALA A 168 16.66 -6.90 -23.22
C ALA A 168 18.12 -6.98 -22.69
N PRO A 169 19.12 -7.28 -23.55
CA PRO A 169 20.52 -7.20 -23.15
C PRO A 169 20.89 -5.75 -22.77
N PRO A 170 21.78 -5.54 -21.79
CA PRO A 170 22.16 -4.20 -21.37
C PRO A 170 22.76 -3.39 -22.53
N GLN A 171 22.06 -2.32 -22.92
CA GLN A 171 22.42 -1.46 -24.05
C GLN A 171 23.67 -0.62 -23.74
N ASN A 172 24.84 -1.19 -24.02
CA ASN A 172 26.12 -0.49 -23.93
C ASN A 172 26.37 0.42 -25.16
N SER A 173 25.55 1.46 -25.38
CA SER A 173 25.95 2.70 -26.06
C SER A 173 24.80 3.72 -26.21
N PRO A 174 25.08 5.04 -26.18
CA PRO A 174 24.13 6.06 -26.58
C PRO A 174 24.10 6.17 -28.12
N GLY A 175 23.00 5.74 -28.75
CA GLY A 175 22.81 5.79 -30.20
C GLY A 175 21.34 6.06 -30.58
N PRO A 176 21.05 7.00 -31.49
CA PRO A 176 19.68 7.36 -31.85
C PRO A 176 19.11 6.41 -32.92
N SER A 177 18.63 5.24 -32.49
CA SER A 177 17.79 4.37 -33.33
C SER A 177 16.82 3.56 -32.49
N SER A 178 15.80 4.23 -31.96
CA SER A 178 14.62 3.56 -31.40
C SER A 178 13.97 2.69 -32.47
N PRO A 179 13.70 1.39 -32.22
CA PRO A 179 12.71 0.65 -32.99
C PRO A 179 11.38 1.40 -32.91
N SER A 180 10.65 1.52 -34.02
CA SER A 180 9.30 2.07 -33.99
C SER A 180 8.38 1.06 -33.28
N LEU A 181 8.19 1.24 -31.98
CA LEU A 181 7.08 0.62 -31.26
C LEU A 181 5.79 1.08 -31.95
N GLY A 182 5.01 0.13 -32.46
CA GLY A 182 3.68 0.41 -33.00
C GLY A 182 2.76 0.94 -31.91
N GLU A 183 1.62 1.53 -32.30
CA GLU A 183 0.60 1.91 -31.32
C GLU A 183 0.23 0.69 -30.46
N PRO A 184 0.19 0.85 -29.11
CA PRO A 184 -0.23 -0.23 -28.25
C PRO A 184 -1.67 -0.63 -28.59
N PRO A 185 -2.01 -1.93 -28.61
CA PRO A 185 -3.38 -2.35 -28.89
C PRO A 185 -4.34 -1.82 -27.83
N GLU A 186 -5.51 -1.34 -28.29
CA GLU A 186 -6.61 -0.86 -27.44
C GLU A 186 -6.87 -1.79 -26.23
N PRO A 187 -7.00 -1.25 -25.01
CA PRO A 187 -7.09 -2.06 -23.79
C PRO A 187 -8.43 -2.81 -23.74
N ASN A 188 -8.40 -4.09 -24.08
CA ASN A 188 -9.52 -4.98 -23.78
C ASN A 188 -9.49 -5.35 -22.29
N HIS A 189 -10.48 -4.87 -21.54
CA HIS A 189 -10.67 -5.02 -20.07
C HIS A 189 -10.75 -6.48 -19.55
N THR A 190 -10.42 -7.50 -20.35
CA THR A 190 -10.55 -8.93 -20.02
C THR A 190 -9.32 -9.77 -20.36
N ALA A 191 -8.24 -9.16 -20.84
CA ALA A 191 -7.01 -9.88 -21.16
C ALA A 191 -6.06 -9.95 -19.94
N ILE A 192 -5.87 -11.15 -19.39
CA ILE A 192 -4.86 -11.41 -18.36
C ILE A 192 -3.48 -11.45 -19.05
N TYR A 193 -2.78 -10.32 -19.04
CA TYR A 193 -1.43 -10.21 -19.58
C TYR A 193 -0.41 -10.77 -18.57
N THR A 194 0.32 -11.80 -18.97
CA THR A 194 1.19 -12.58 -18.06
C THR A 194 2.66 -12.24 -18.26
N GLY A 195 3.44 -12.16 -17.16
CA GLY A 195 4.90 -12.19 -17.25
C GLY A 195 5.68 -11.49 -16.14
N VAL A 196 5.09 -10.50 -15.44
CA VAL A 196 5.79 -9.72 -14.41
C VAL A 196 5.07 -9.76 -13.08
N ASN A 197 5.85 -10.01 -12.02
CA ASN A 197 5.38 -10.02 -10.65
C ASN A 197 5.84 -8.74 -9.94
N VAL A 198 4.92 -8.07 -9.27
CA VAL A 198 5.14 -6.81 -8.56
C VAL A 198 4.99 -6.97 -7.05
N GLY A 199 5.71 -6.15 -6.30
CA GLY A 199 5.48 -6.00 -4.86
C GLY A 199 4.20 -5.20 -4.62
N ARG A 200 3.56 -5.43 -3.48
CA ARG A 200 2.30 -4.78 -3.09
C ARG A 200 2.33 -4.42 -1.61
N SER A 201 1.60 -3.37 -1.22
CA SER A 201 1.52 -2.92 0.18
C SER A 201 0.20 -3.34 0.82
N ASP A 202 0.26 -3.71 2.09
CA ASP A 202 -0.90 -4.00 2.93
C ASP A 202 -1.40 -2.76 3.72
N TYR A 203 -0.73 -1.62 3.56
CA TYR A 203 -1.08 -0.33 4.15
C TYR A 203 -1.47 0.70 3.08
N ALA A 204 -2.30 1.67 3.45
CA ALA A 204 -2.74 2.74 2.57
C ALA A 204 -2.88 4.07 3.33
N ALA A 205 -2.66 5.19 2.63
CA ALA A 205 -2.79 6.52 3.21
C ALA A 205 -4.25 7.01 3.19
N CYS A 206 -4.60 7.89 4.14
CA CYS A 206 -5.95 8.40 4.31
C CYS A 206 -6.25 9.58 3.39
N SER A 207 -7.21 9.36 2.49
CA SER A 207 -7.67 10.36 1.52
C SER A 207 -8.91 11.16 1.94
N GLY A 208 -9.54 10.78 3.05
CA GLY A 208 -10.70 11.46 3.62
C GLY A 208 -11.93 10.58 3.70
N ALA A 209 -13.03 11.19 4.13
CA ALA A 209 -14.33 10.54 4.17
C ALA A 209 -15.29 11.00 3.06
N THR A 210 -15.01 12.12 2.38
CA THR A 210 -15.82 12.60 1.25
C THR A 210 -14.98 13.29 0.17
N GLY A 211 -15.28 12.97 -1.08
CA GLY A 211 -15.14 13.84 -2.24
C GLY A 211 -16.53 13.99 -2.87
N ILE A 212 -16.89 15.21 -3.29
CA ILE A 212 -18.24 15.54 -3.76
C ILE A 212 -18.20 15.71 -5.28
N ASP A 213 -19.08 15.01 -6.00
CA ASP A 213 -19.59 15.43 -7.30
C ASP A 213 -21.12 15.42 -7.27
N GLU A 214 -21.72 16.27 -8.10
CA GLU A 214 -23.18 16.46 -8.21
C GLU A 214 -23.95 15.17 -8.59
N ASN A 215 -23.25 14.15 -9.10
CA ASN A 215 -23.80 12.88 -9.55
C ASN A 215 -23.50 11.69 -8.60
N ASN A 216 -22.97 11.94 -7.40
CA ASN A 216 -22.76 10.94 -6.34
C ASN A 216 -21.78 9.78 -6.71
N ARG A 217 -20.89 9.99 -7.67
CA ARG A 217 -19.88 9.03 -8.13
C ARG A 217 -18.57 9.13 -7.36
N SER A 218 -18.20 10.33 -6.89
CA SER A 218 -16.95 10.59 -6.16
C SER A 218 -16.88 9.96 -4.76
N ARG A 219 -17.99 9.43 -4.21
CA ARG A 219 -18.03 8.93 -2.83
C ARG A 219 -17.22 7.66 -2.56
N ARG A 220 -16.80 6.93 -3.60
CA ARG A 220 -16.19 5.58 -3.51
C ARG A 220 -14.75 5.49 -4.01
N TYR A 221 -14.16 6.61 -4.45
CA TYR A 221 -12.82 6.63 -5.04
C TYR A 221 -11.85 7.35 -4.10
N PRO A 222 -10.95 6.63 -3.40
CA PRO A 222 -10.09 7.22 -2.39
C PRO A 222 -9.02 8.12 -3.02
N GLY A 223 -9.10 9.43 -2.74
CA GLY A 223 -8.08 10.41 -3.08
C GLY A 223 -7.79 10.56 -4.58
N PHE A 224 -8.68 10.05 -5.42
CA PHE A 224 -8.62 10.18 -6.86
C PHE A 224 -9.47 11.38 -7.29
N VAL A 225 -8.82 12.27 -8.03
CA VAL A 225 -9.24 13.65 -8.26
C VAL A 225 -9.50 13.83 -9.77
N GLY A 226 -10.00 12.76 -10.43
CA GLY A 226 -10.39 12.72 -11.84
C GLY A 226 -9.35 12.12 -12.80
N GLY A 227 -9.85 11.49 -13.88
CA GLY A 227 -9.02 10.96 -14.98
C GLY A 227 -9.34 9.55 -15.50
N ASP A 228 -10.57 9.04 -15.36
CA ASP A 228 -10.89 7.67 -15.79
C ASP A 228 -12.31 7.52 -16.41
N THR A 229 -12.65 8.39 -17.37
CA THR A 229 -13.88 8.28 -18.17
C THR A 229 -13.60 8.08 -19.65
N GLY A 230 -12.85 7.03 -19.98
CA GLY A 230 -12.76 6.46 -21.32
C GLY A 230 -11.95 7.27 -22.34
N ALA A 231 -10.83 6.69 -22.76
CA ALA A 231 -9.91 7.16 -23.81
C ALA A 231 -9.09 8.44 -23.50
N THR A 232 -7.76 8.25 -23.52
CA THR A 232 -6.68 9.25 -23.75
C THR A 232 -6.22 10.23 -22.66
N ASP A 233 -6.85 10.32 -21.48
CA ASP A 233 -6.46 11.35 -20.48
C ASP A 233 -5.26 10.96 -19.57
N HIS A 234 -4.02 11.19 -20.04
CA HIS A 234 -2.77 11.04 -19.26
C HIS A 234 -2.05 12.41 -19.12
N TYR A 235 -2.00 13.04 -17.93
CA TYR A 235 -1.39 14.38 -17.78
C TYR A 235 -0.51 14.58 -16.52
N GLY A 236 0.82 14.58 -16.73
CA GLY A 236 1.92 14.95 -15.81
C GLY A 236 3.22 15.24 -16.60
N PRO A 237 4.21 16.06 -16.13
CA PRO A 237 5.02 17.05 -16.90
C PRO A 237 5.71 16.50 -18.18
N ASP A 238 5.83 17.33 -19.25
CA ASP A 238 6.24 16.94 -20.64
C ASP A 238 7.11 15.67 -20.70
N SER A 239 6.64 14.43 -20.95
CA SER A 239 5.33 13.75 -21.21
C SER A 239 3.97 14.47 -21.24
N LEU A 240 3.69 15.46 -20.41
CA LEU A 240 2.48 16.32 -20.44
C LEU A 240 2.31 17.08 -21.75
N ARG A 241 1.89 16.38 -22.80
CA ARG A 241 1.36 17.03 -23.99
C ARG A 241 -0.07 16.64 -24.25
N ALA A 242 -0.96 17.39 -23.60
CA ALA A 242 -1.79 18.33 -24.33
C ALA A 242 -2.59 19.23 -23.38
N ALA A 243 -2.74 20.50 -23.76
CA ALA A 243 -4.00 21.16 -23.51
C ALA A 243 -5.05 20.55 -24.46
N ILE A 244 -5.97 19.72 -23.96
CA ILE A 244 -7.26 19.34 -24.57
C ILE A 244 -8.11 18.66 -23.49
N ASN A 245 -9.23 19.29 -23.13
CA ASN A 245 -10.58 18.77 -23.45
C ASN A 245 -11.65 19.70 -22.84
N PRO A 246 -12.26 20.61 -23.61
CA PRO A 246 -13.35 21.48 -23.12
C PRO A 246 -14.67 20.74 -22.88
N GLN A 247 -14.72 19.41 -23.01
CA GLN A 247 -15.91 18.59 -22.79
C GLN A 247 -15.86 17.73 -21.51
N SER A 248 -14.77 17.75 -20.74
CA SER A 248 -14.85 17.25 -19.36
C SER A 248 -15.73 18.19 -18.54
N ARG A 249 -16.70 17.65 -17.79
CA ARG A 249 -17.62 18.47 -16.97
C ARG A 249 -16.98 19.04 -15.70
N PHE A 250 -15.78 18.59 -15.37
CA PHE A 250 -14.98 19.06 -14.24
C PHE A 250 -13.59 19.41 -14.76
N ARG A 251 -13.11 20.61 -14.43
CA ARG A 251 -11.78 21.09 -14.82
C ARG A 251 -10.94 21.17 -13.56
N TRP A 252 -10.01 20.24 -13.43
CA TRP A 252 -9.15 20.18 -12.25
C TRP A 252 -8.02 21.20 -12.34
N LEU A 253 -7.99 22.11 -11.36
CA LEU A 253 -6.86 23.01 -11.20
C LEU A 253 -5.68 22.23 -10.59
N VAL A 254 -4.63 22.08 -11.38
CA VAL A 254 -3.27 21.63 -11.00
C VAL A 254 -2.61 22.45 -9.88
N ASN A 255 -3.33 23.43 -9.31
CA ASN A 255 -2.87 24.46 -8.38
C ASN A 255 -3.63 24.48 -7.03
N THR A 256 -4.42 23.46 -6.68
CA THR A 256 -5.16 23.41 -5.39
C THR A 256 -4.53 22.40 -4.42
N PRO A 257 -3.39 22.72 -3.75
CA PRO A 257 -2.70 21.80 -2.83
C PRO A 257 -3.54 21.34 -1.63
N LEU A 258 -4.66 22.02 -1.36
CA LEU A 258 -5.66 21.70 -0.33
C LEU A 258 -6.90 20.97 -0.91
N GLY A 259 -6.82 20.48 -2.14
CA GLY A 259 -7.79 19.55 -2.75
C GLY A 259 -9.15 20.14 -3.07
N ALA A 260 -9.25 21.41 -3.49
CA ALA A 260 -10.51 22.00 -3.93
C ALA A 260 -10.94 21.40 -5.28
N ILE A 261 -12.23 21.07 -5.38
CA ILE A 261 -12.85 20.45 -6.55
C ILE A 261 -13.61 21.51 -7.33
N GLU A 262 -13.37 21.66 -8.64
CA GLU A 262 -14.03 22.66 -9.49
C GLU A 262 -14.76 22.02 -10.68
N ASP A 263 -15.93 22.58 -11.02
CA ASP A 263 -16.63 22.26 -12.28
C ASP A 263 -15.92 22.86 -13.51
N ALA A 264 -16.38 22.52 -14.71
CA ALA A 264 -15.85 23.07 -15.96
C ALA A 264 -15.99 24.60 -16.10
N SER A 265 -16.81 25.23 -15.25
CA SER A 265 -17.02 26.69 -15.21
C SER A 265 -16.11 27.39 -14.18
N GLY A 266 -15.34 26.64 -13.39
CA GLY A 266 -14.48 27.16 -12.32
C GLY A 266 -15.22 27.42 -11.00
N ASN A 267 -16.40 26.85 -10.78
CA ASN A 267 -17.08 26.91 -9.48
C ASN A 267 -16.58 25.78 -8.58
N THR A 268 -16.23 26.08 -7.33
CA THR A 268 -15.89 25.04 -6.35
C THR A 268 -17.13 24.20 -6.00
N THR A 269 -17.11 22.91 -6.33
CA THR A 269 -18.20 21.95 -6.10
C THR A 269 -17.94 20.98 -4.94
N GLY A 270 -16.72 20.97 -4.40
CA GLY A 270 -16.35 20.15 -3.24
C GLY A 270 -14.91 20.36 -2.79
N GLN A 271 -14.48 19.56 -1.82
CA GLN A 271 -13.08 19.52 -1.37
C GLN A 271 -12.72 18.10 -0.94
N MET A 272 -11.53 17.63 -1.30
CA MET A 272 -10.92 16.42 -0.71
C MET A 272 -10.69 16.67 0.78
N THR A 273 -11.02 15.70 1.62
CA THR A 273 -11.15 15.90 3.07
C THR A 273 -10.01 15.33 3.92
N GLY A 274 -9.29 14.31 3.44
CA GLY A 274 -8.17 13.70 4.18
C GLY A 274 -6.83 14.38 3.94
N VAL A 275 -5.75 13.66 4.24
CA VAL A 275 -4.40 14.23 4.29
C VAL A 275 -3.49 13.81 3.14
N VAL A 276 -3.76 12.68 2.48
CA VAL A 276 -3.04 12.21 1.29
C VAL A 276 -4.01 11.93 0.15
N PHE A 277 -3.91 12.71 -0.91
CA PHE A 277 -4.69 12.56 -2.16
C PHE A 277 -3.82 13.00 -3.35
N GLN A 278 -4.33 12.84 -4.57
CA GLN A 278 -3.63 13.23 -5.80
C GLN A 278 -3.09 14.66 -5.71
N ARG A 279 -1.77 14.79 -5.82
CA ARG A 279 -1.02 16.06 -5.75
C ARG A 279 -1.26 16.89 -4.47
N SER A 280 -1.66 16.27 -3.37
CA SER A 280 -1.84 16.96 -2.08
C SER A 280 -0.55 17.59 -1.54
N LYS A 281 -0.64 18.77 -0.93
CA LYS A 281 0.39 19.34 -0.05
C LYS A 281 -0.22 19.75 1.28
N VAL A 282 -0.87 18.80 1.96
CA VAL A 282 -1.45 19.05 3.28
C VAL A 282 -0.31 19.24 4.27
N THR A 283 -0.27 20.43 4.89
CA THR A 283 0.68 20.78 5.97
C THR A 283 0.08 20.36 7.31
N LEU A 284 0.89 20.06 8.33
CA LEU A 284 0.34 19.78 9.66
C LEU A 284 -0.46 20.98 10.23
N ARG A 285 -0.08 22.20 9.85
CA ARG A 285 -0.81 23.44 10.18
C ARG A 285 -2.22 23.50 9.59
N SER A 286 -2.46 22.82 8.46
CA SER A 286 -3.78 22.80 7.79
C SER A 286 -4.73 21.71 8.31
N ILE A 287 -4.33 20.99 9.36
CA ILE A 287 -5.16 20.01 10.07
C ILE A 287 -5.77 20.70 11.28
N SER A 288 -7.02 21.18 11.17
CA SER A 288 -7.70 21.87 12.27
C SER A 288 -8.33 20.94 13.29
N ASP A 289 -8.59 19.69 12.94
CA ASP A 289 -9.29 18.71 13.79
C ASP A 289 -8.36 18.04 14.84
N GLY A 290 -7.06 18.40 14.79
CA GLY A 290 -6.00 17.94 15.67
C GLY A 290 -5.21 16.79 15.04
N THR A 291 -3.88 16.92 15.00
CA THR A 291 -2.97 15.91 14.42
C THR A 291 -3.03 14.56 15.14
N THR A 292 -3.48 14.53 16.39
CA THR A 292 -3.73 13.32 17.19
C THR A 292 -5.02 12.59 16.81
N ASN A 293 -5.94 13.24 16.09
CA ASN A 293 -7.26 12.71 15.77
C ASN A 293 -7.43 12.44 14.27
N THR A 294 -6.62 13.07 13.42
CA THR A 294 -6.64 12.84 11.96
C THR A 294 -5.75 11.67 11.57
N TYR A 295 -6.35 10.68 10.88
CA TYR A 295 -5.70 9.52 10.28
C TYR A 295 -4.70 9.91 9.19
N LEU A 296 -3.58 9.18 9.15
CA LEU A 296 -2.50 9.35 8.19
C LEU A 296 -2.36 8.12 7.29
N ILE A 297 -2.05 6.95 7.87
CA ILE A 297 -1.83 5.68 7.16
C ILE A 297 -2.40 4.54 8.01
N GLY A 298 -3.19 3.65 7.41
CA GLY A 298 -3.74 2.49 8.10
C GLY A 298 -3.60 1.19 7.31
N GLU A 299 -3.92 0.09 7.96
CA GLU A 299 -4.11 -1.21 7.30
C GLU A 299 -5.30 -1.12 6.34
N LYS A 300 -5.10 -1.59 5.10
CA LYS A 300 -6.13 -1.58 4.04
C LYS A 300 -6.79 -2.95 3.96
N THR A 301 -8.09 -3.05 3.65
CA THR A 301 -8.75 -4.36 3.43
C THR A 301 -8.18 -5.09 2.22
N VAL A 302 -7.96 -6.41 2.33
CA VAL A 302 -7.59 -7.33 1.23
C VAL A 302 -8.38 -8.63 1.40
N THR A 303 -8.93 -9.18 0.32
CA THR A 303 -9.73 -10.41 0.37
C THR A 303 -8.84 -11.62 0.69
N ALA A 304 -9.22 -12.41 1.69
CA ALA A 304 -8.41 -13.51 2.21
C ALA A 304 -8.10 -14.61 1.17
N ILE A 305 -9.01 -14.85 0.22
CA ILE A 305 -8.79 -15.82 -0.88
C ILE A 305 -7.69 -15.40 -1.87
N ASN A 306 -7.41 -14.09 -1.96
CA ASN A 306 -6.47 -13.51 -2.92
C ASN A 306 -5.06 -13.27 -2.34
N TYR A 307 -4.80 -13.67 -1.09
CA TYR A 307 -3.50 -13.45 -0.44
C TYR A 307 -2.32 -14.11 -1.16
N GLU A 308 -2.53 -15.28 -1.75
CA GLU A 308 -1.47 -16.10 -2.36
C GLU A 308 -1.31 -15.87 -3.86
N ASP A 309 -2.36 -15.42 -4.56
CA ASP A 309 -2.36 -15.25 -6.02
C ASP A 309 -2.47 -13.80 -6.51
N GLY A 310 -2.83 -12.86 -5.62
CA GLY A 310 -2.96 -11.45 -5.93
C GLY A 310 -4.08 -11.08 -6.91
N LYS A 311 -5.10 -11.92 -7.13
CA LYS A 311 -6.16 -11.63 -8.11
C LYS A 311 -7.26 -10.66 -7.63
N GLY A 312 -7.12 -10.09 -6.44
CA GLY A 312 -8.08 -9.12 -5.90
C GLY A 312 -7.98 -7.76 -6.57
N GLU A 313 -9.10 -7.27 -7.11
CA GLU A 313 -9.23 -5.92 -7.67
C GLU A 313 -8.93 -4.83 -6.63
N GLU A 314 -9.07 -5.10 -5.33
CA GLU A 314 -8.77 -4.18 -4.23
C GLU A 314 -7.26 -3.92 -4.00
N ASP A 315 -6.41 -4.68 -4.70
CA ASP A 315 -4.98 -4.80 -4.43
C ASP A 315 -4.12 -5.12 -5.68
N GLU A 316 -4.70 -5.17 -6.88
CA GLU A 316 -4.05 -5.58 -8.13
C GLU A 316 -2.81 -4.77 -8.58
N ARG A 317 -2.63 -3.53 -8.12
CA ARG A 317 -1.50 -2.66 -8.54
C ARG A 317 -0.32 -2.70 -7.57
N THR A 318 0.86 -2.42 -8.11
CA THR A 318 2.09 -2.26 -7.32
C THR A 318 2.02 -1.11 -6.31
N TRP A 319 2.80 -1.20 -5.24
CA TRP A 319 2.84 -0.20 -4.16
C TRP A 319 3.37 1.20 -4.59
N VAL A 320 4.02 1.31 -5.74
CA VAL A 320 4.57 2.58 -6.27
C VAL A 320 3.62 3.36 -7.19
N HIS A 321 2.52 2.76 -7.61
CA HIS A 321 1.48 3.44 -8.39
C HIS A 321 0.87 4.59 -7.58
N GLY A 322 0.85 5.79 -8.17
CA GLY A 322 0.47 7.06 -7.55
C GLY A 322 -0.90 7.06 -6.86
N SER A 323 -1.85 7.83 -7.38
CA SER A 323 -3.15 8.01 -6.74
C SER A 323 -4.10 6.94 -7.21
N SER A 324 -4.24 5.90 -6.39
CA SER A 324 -5.00 4.69 -6.70
C SER A 324 -5.75 4.18 -5.48
N TYR A 325 -6.78 3.38 -5.72
CA TYR A 325 -7.42 2.56 -4.70
C TYR A 325 -6.55 1.38 -4.24
N ASN A 326 -5.29 1.27 -4.64
CA ASN A 326 -4.33 0.28 -4.14
C ASN A 326 -3.43 0.87 -3.04
N THR A 327 -3.17 2.17 -3.12
CA THR A 327 -2.28 2.94 -2.24
C THR A 327 -3.03 3.90 -1.32
N LEU A 328 -4.25 4.31 -1.66
CA LEU A 328 -5.11 5.18 -0.85
C LEU A 328 -6.36 4.43 -0.36
N ARG A 329 -6.92 4.90 0.75
CA ARG A 329 -8.21 4.45 1.33
C ARG A 329 -9.02 5.63 1.83
N HIS A 330 -10.34 5.43 1.94
CA HIS A 330 -11.29 6.40 2.47
C HIS A 330 -11.97 5.86 3.74
N SER A 331 -12.41 6.75 4.63
CA SER A 331 -13.10 6.42 5.89
C SER A 331 -14.62 6.56 5.81
N SER A 332 -15.17 6.68 4.59
CA SER A 332 -16.62 6.83 4.35
C SER A 332 -17.42 5.60 4.76
N ASP A 333 -16.79 4.42 4.68
CA ASP A 333 -17.36 3.13 5.04
C ASP A 333 -16.66 2.59 6.30
N ARG A 334 -17.31 1.66 7.02
CA ARG A 334 -16.75 1.11 8.26
C ARG A 334 -15.48 0.28 7.95
N PRO A 335 -14.49 0.26 8.86
CA PRO A 335 -13.36 -0.64 8.71
C PRO A 335 -13.83 -2.09 8.88
N VAL A 336 -13.32 -3.00 8.05
CA VAL A 336 -13.75 -4.40 8.05
C VAL A 336 -12.58 -5.34 8.29
N ARG A 337 -12.85 -6.49 8.89
CA ARG A 337 -11.89 -7.61 8.83
C ARG A 337 -11.84 -8.12 7.40
N ASP A 338 -10.64 -8.49 6.95
CA ASP A 338 -10.42 -9.07 5.63
C ASP A 338 -11.45 -10.17 5.29
N PRO A 339 -12.27 -9.97 4.25
CA PRO A 339 -13.40 -10.83 3.94
C PRO A 339 -12.92 -12.17 3.34
N THR A 340 -13.70 -13.22 3.54
CA THR A 340 -13.42 -14.55 2.96
C THR A 340 -13.76 -14.63 1.48
N ASP A 341 -14.77 -13.86 1.07
CA ASP A 341 -15.35 -13.83 -0.27
C ASP A 341 -15.20 -12.42 -0.87
N PHE A 342 -15.38 -12.28 -2.18
CA PHE A 342 -15.18 -11.01 -2.90
C PHE A 342 -16.21 -9.95 -2.49
N GLU A 343 -15.75 -8.92 -1.77
CA GLU A 343 -16.46 -7.71 -1.37
C GLU A 343 -15.68 -6.48 -1.89
N GLU A 344 -16.32 -5.31 -2.05
CA GLU A 344 -15.65 -4.08 -2.54
C GLU A 344 -14.58 -3.58 -1.54
N GLY A 345 -13.35 -4.11 -1.64
CA GLY A 345 -12.24 -3.93 -0.68
C GLY A 345 -11.58 -2.55 -0.59
N LYS A 346 -12.31 -1.47 -0.89
CA LYS A 346 -11.81 -0.08 -0.97
C LYS A 346 -11.78 0.66 0.38
N THR A 347 -11.99 -0.08 1.48
CA THR A 347 -12.03 0.41 2.87
C THR A 347 -10.73 0.15 3.65
N PHE A 348 -10.58 0.80 4.81
CA PHE A 348 -9.62 0.37 5.82
C PHE A 348 -10.03 -0.97 6.45
N GLY A 349 -9.07 -1.73 6.97
CA GLY A 349 -9.34 -3.07 7.48
C GLY A 349 -8.08 -3.85 7.80
N SER A 350 -8.19 -5.10 8.25
CA SER A 350 -7.00 -5.91 8.57
C SER A 350 -7.27 -7.41 8.54
N ALA A 351 -6.19 -8.20 8.45
CA ALA A 351 -6.24 -9.67 8.59
C ALA A 351 -6.49 -10.08 10.05
N HIS A 352 -6.13 -9.19 10.97
CA HIS A 352 -6.16 -9.40 12.41
C HIS A 352 -7.61 -9.61 12.91
N PRO A 353 -7.90 -10.62 13.76
CA PRO A 353 -9.28 -11.05 14.03
C PRO A 353 -10.24 -10.06 14.69
N SER A 354 -9.73 -9.05 15.42
CA SER A 354 -10.57 -8.19 16.28
C SER A 354 -10.13 -6.73 16.31
N THR A 355 -9.06 -6.39 15.60
CA THR A 355 -8.45 -5.06 15.60
C THR A 355 -7.85 -4.79 14.23
N TRP A 356 -7.80 -3.53 13.83
CA TRP A 356 -6.99 -3.04 12.72
C TRP A 356 -6.10 -1.91 13.23
N HIS A 357 -5.04 -1.58 12.50
CA HIS A 357 -4.06 -0.60 12.94
C HIS A 357 -4.06 0.66 12.07
N MET A 358 -3.94 1.82 12.72
CA MET A 358 -3.97 3.14 12.10
C MET A 358 -2.96 4.07 12.75
N ALA A 359 -2.20 4.79 11.93
CA ALA A 359 -1.31 5.85 12.33
C ALA A 359 -1.96 7.22 12.10
N TYR A 360 -1.70 8.17 12.98
CA TYR A 360 -2.24 9.52 12.95
C TYR A 360 -1.20 10.56 12.51
N CYS A 361 -1.64 11.78 12.24
CA CYS A 361 -0.80 12.88 11.74
C CYS A 361 0.21 13.47 12.74
N ASP A 362 0.24 13.01 13.99
CA ASP A 362 1.33 13.25 14.96
C ASP A 362 2.37 12.09 14.96
N GLY A 363 2.14 11.06 14.14
CA GLY A 363 2.97 9.88 14.03
C GLY A 363 2.74 8.81 15.12
N HIS A 364 1.75 8.93 16.01
CA HIS A 364 1.37 7.81 16.88
C HIS A 364 0.56 6.74 16.12
N VAL A 365 0.43 5.54 16.69
CA VAL A 365 -0.28 4.41 16.08
C VAL A 365 -1.18 3.76 17.13
N GLU A 366 -2.41 3.46 16.74
CA GLU A 366 -3.44 2.87 17.60
C GLU A 366 -3.94 1.52 17.06
N SER A 367 -4.46 0.69 17.96
CA SER A 367 -5.21 -0.53 17.62
C SER A 367 -6.70 -0.27 17.80
N LEU A 368 -7.42 -0.12 16.69
CA LEU A 368 -8.84 0.22 16.67
C LEU A 368 -9.69 -1.05 16.51
N SER A 369 -10.89 -1.06 17.12
CA SER A 369 -11.87 -2.12 16.89
C SER A 369 -12.55 -1.95 15.52
N TYR A 370 -13.07 -3.04 14.97
CA TYR A 370 -14.03 -2.98 13.85
C TYR A 370 -15.39 -2.43 14.30
N ASP A 371 -15.70 -2.53 15.59
CA ASP A 371 -16.92 -1.97 16.20
C ASP A 371 -16.83 -0.46 16.49
N ILE A 372 -15.77 0.22 16.01
CA ILE A 372 -15.63 1.68 16.12
C ILE A 372 -16.88 2.40 15.61
N ASP A 373 -17.28 3.49 16.26
CA ASP A 373 -18.38 4.29 15.75
C ASP A 373 -18.05 4.83 14.34
N HIS A 374 -19.06 4.84 13.47
CA HIS A 374 -18.87 5.19 12.07
C HIS A 374 -18.72 6.69 11.87
N GLN A 375 -19.38 7.52 12.69
CA GLN A 375 -19.18 8.96 12.63
C GLN A 375 -17.78 9.32 13.12
N LEU A 376 -17.32 8.71 14.22
CA LEU A 376 -15.93 8.87 14.70
C LEU A 376 -14.90 8.39 13.67
N HIS A 377 -15.09 7.22 13.06
CA HIS A 377 -14.18 6.72 12.03
C HIS A 377 -14.13 7.64 10.80
N ASN A 378 -15.29 8.12 10.36
CA ASN A 378 -15.43 9.06 9.25
C ASN A 378 -14.69 10.37 9.56
N SER A 379 -15.01 10.98 10.72
CA SER A 379 -14.45 12.22 11.25
C SER A 379 -12.93 12.18 11.40
N ASN A 380 -12.39 11.10 11.97
CA ASN A 380 -10.95 10.91 12.07
C ASN A 380 -10.25 10.82 10.70
N GLY A 381 -10.95 10.49 9.61
CA GLY A 381 -10.37 10.57 8.27
C GLY A 381 -10.33 11.98 7.68
N ASN A 382 -11.08 12.93 8.24
CA ASN A 382 -11.12 14.31 7.81
C ASN A 382 -10.04 15.14 8.54
N ARG A 383 -9.53 16.17 7.87
CA ARG A 383 -8.51 17.08 8.43
C ARG A 383 -9.07 18.41 8.95
N ALA A 384 -10.26 18.79 8.50
CA ALA A 384 -10.84 20.11 8.77
C ALA A 384 -12.39 20.16 8.78
N ASP A 385 -13.06 19.10 9.23
CA ASP A 385 -14.53 19.10 9.37
C ASP A 385 -15.03 19.72 10.68
N GLN A 386 -14.12 20.03 11.63
CA GLN A 386 -14.39 20.62 12.94
C GLN A 386 -15.32 19.78 13.84
N SER A 387 -15.50 18.49 13.53
CA SER A 387 -16.20 17.57 14.39
C SER A 387 -15.38 17.31 15.66
N VAL A 388 -16.08 17.22 16.80
CA VAL A 388 -15.44 17.03 18.10
C VAL A 388 -15.20 15.54 18.30
N ASN A 389 -14.00 15.07 17.94
CA ASN A 389 -13.54 13.70 18.14
C ASN A 389 -13.28 13.40 19.63
N THR A 390 -14.35 13.32 20.43
CA THR A 390 -14.31 12.78 21.79
C THR A 390 -14.52 11.27 21.76
N ASN A 391 -13.43 10.53 22.03
CA ASN A 391 -13.43 9.11 22.40
C ASN A 391 -14.16 8.85 23.73
#